data_AF-X5Z5X9-F1
#
_entry.id   AF-X5Z5X9-F1
#
_cell.length_a   1.000
_cell.length_b   1.000
_cell.length_c   1.000
_cell.angle_alpha   90.00
_cell.angle_beta   90.00
_cell.angle_gamma   90.00
#
_symmetry.space_group_name_H-M   'P 1'
#
loop_
_entity.id
_entity.type
_entity.pdbx_description
1 polymer ?
#
loop_
_entity_poly.entity_id
_entity_poly.type
_entity_poly.pdbx_seq_one_letter_code
_entity_poly.pdbx_strand_id
1 'polypeptide(L)'
;MELEVGAATGAGYGQKSALRTVPRNGYRDRDWETRAGTVKLRIPKLRKGSYFPSFLEPRRMAGKALTAAIQEANVQGISTRSVDDLVKAMGMSGICKSQASRLCEEIDGKVKAFLERPIEGDWPYLWIDADLSQGAPRRAHRLGRRHGQGGPQVHCSAARSVLDGPEYGA
;
A
#
# COMPACT_ATOMS: atom_id res chain seq x y z
N MET A 1 8.44 10.08 20.59
CA MET A 1 7.58 11.25 20.29
C MET A 1 8.09 12.51 21.01
N GLU A 2 8.22 12.50 22.35
CA GLU A 2 8.69 13.67 23.11
C GLU A 2 10.05 14.22 22.66
N LEU A 3 11.00 13.34 22.30
CA LEU A 3 12.31 13.73 21.76
C LEU A 3 12.19 14.47 20.43
N GLU A 4 11.40 13.96 19.48
CA GLU A 4 11.18 14.60 18.18
C GLU A 4 10.52 15.97 18.33
N VAL A 5 9.50 16.07 19.19
CA VAL A 5 8.84 17.36 19.46
C VAL A 5 9.78 18.29 20.20
N GLY A 6 10.62 17.78 21.11
CA GLY A 6 11.65 18.55 21.81
C GLY A 6 12.62 19.20 20.83
N ALA A 7 13.13 18.42 19.87
CA ALA A 7 13.99 18.92 18.80
C ALA A 7 13.26 19.97 17.93
N ALA A 8 12.00 19.73 17.57
CA ALA A 8 11.22 20.67 16.77
C ALA A 8 10.88 21.99 17.51
N THR A 9 10.68 21.94 18.83
CA THR A 9 10.33 23.13 19.63
C THR A 9 11.52 23.83 20.28
N GLY A 10 12.72 23.23 20.23
CA GLY A 10 13.95 23.73 20.89
C GLY A 10 13.92 23.65 22.42
N ALA A 11 12.96 22.92 22.99
CA ALA A 11 12.75 22.81 24.44
C ALA A 11 11.82 21.64 24.79
N GLY A 12 12.00 21.05 25.97
CA GLY A 12 11.11 20.01 26.52
C GLY A 12 9.72 20.54 26.90
N TYR A 13 8.80 19.66 27.29
CA TYR A 13 7.48 20.08 27.78
C TYR A 13 7.60 20.87 29.10
N GLY A 14 6.96 22.05 29.19
CA GLY A 14 6.98 22.89 30.40
C GLY A 14 8.30 23.59 30.74
N GLN A 15 9.43 23.19 30.16
CA GLN A 15 10.75 23.75 30.43
C GLN A 15 10.85 25.21 30.00
N LYS A 16 11.27 26.16 30.84
CA LYS A 16 11.57 27.53 30.38
C LYS A 16 12.90 27.53 29.62
N SER A 17 12.90 27.99 28.37
CA SER A 17 14.10 28.06 27.52
C SER A 17 14.00 29.27 26.61
N ALA A 18 15.09 30.03 26.50
CA ALA A 18 15.21 31.15 25.57
C ALA A 18 15.23 30.68 24.10
N LEU A 19 15.62 29.43 23.85
CA LEU A 19 15.66 28.81 22.51
C LEU A 19 14.30 28.24 22.07
N ARG A 20 13.23 28.42 22.86
CA ARG A 20 11.91 27.87 22.49
C ARG A 20 11.33 28.65 21.31
N THR A 21 11.13 27.95 20.20
CA THR A 21 10.54 28.51 18.99
C THR A 21 9.01 28.44 18.99
N VAL A 22 8.44 27.34 19.49
CA VAL A 22 6.98 27.09 19.42
C VAL A 22 6.45 26.46 20.71
N PRO A 23 5.34 26.97 21.29
CA PRO A 23 4.66 26.33 22.42
C PRO A 23 3.73 25.19 21.97
N ARG A 24 3.56 24.20 22.86
CA ARG A 24 2.68 23.04 22.68
C ARG A 24 1.31 23.31 23.30
N ASN A 25 0.22 22.85 22.67
CA ASN A 25 -1.16 23.11 23.10
C ASN A 25 -1.97 21.81 23.24
N GLY A 26 -1.63 21.01 24.23
CA GLY A 26 -2.29 19.74 24.50
C GLY A 26 -2.01 18.68 23.42
N TYR A 27 -2.91 17.70 23.34
CA TYR A 27 -2.76 16.51 22.51
C TYR A 27 -3.99 16.31 21.62
N ARG A 28 -3.82 15.58 20.51
CA ARG A 28 -4.91 14.93 19.77
C ARG A 28 -4.78 13.44 19.97
N ASP A 29 -5.90 12.80 20.26
CA ASP A 29 -5.93 11.34 20.35
C ASP A 29 -6.04 10.74 18.95
N ARG A 30 -5.39 9.60 18.76
CA ARG A 30 -5.45 8.83 17.53
C ARG A 30 -5.21 7.36 17.84
N ASP A 31 -6.06 6.51 17.30
CA ASP A 31 -5.86 5.07 17.37
C ASP A 31 -4.82 4.62 16.35
N TRP A 32 -3.94 3.72 16.77
CA TRP A 32 -2.91 3.10 15.93
C TRP A 32 -3.01 1.59 16.03
N GLU A 33 -3.30 0.95 14.90
CA GLU A 33 -3.45 -0.49 14.81
C GLU A 33 -2.08 -1.14 14.63
N THR A 34 -1.74 -2.00 15.58
CA THR A 34 -0.49 -2.78 15.59
C THR A 34 -0.81 -4.27 15.65
N ARG A 35 0.19 -5.12 15.46
CA ARG A 35 0.04 -6.58 15.61
C ARG A 35 -0.38 -7.00 17.02
N ALA A 36 -0.10 -6.17 18.03
CA ALA A 36 -0.48 -6.42 19.42
C ALA A 36 -1.86 -5.81 19.78
N GLY A 37 -2.61 -5.32 18.78
CA GLY A 37 -3.89 -4.64 18.96
C GLY A 37 -3.81 -3.12 18.79
N THR A 38 -4.90 -2.46 19.15
CA THR A 38 -5.09 -1.01 18.98
C THR A 38 -4.47 -0.22 20.13
N VAL A 39 -3.52 0.66 19.81
CA VAL A 39 -2.86 1.55 20.75
C VAL A 39 -3.42 2.97 20.62
N LYS A 40 -3.91 3.54 21.73
CA LYS A 40 -4.34 4.94 21.77
C LYS A 40 -3.13 5.86 21.89
N LEU A 41 -2.78 6.54 20.80
CA LEU A 41 -1.68 7.51 20.77
C LEU A 41 -2.18 8.91 21.08
N ARG A 42 -1.41 9.64 21.90
CA ARG A 42 -1.63 11.06 22.18
C ARG A 42 -0.58 11.88 21.45
N ILE A 43 -0.94 12.46 20.30
CA ILE A 43 -0.01 13.22 19.47
C ILE A 43 -0.01 14.69 19.93
N PRO A 44 1.15 15.28 20.31
CA PRO A 44 1.26 16.69 20.69
C PRO A 44 0.77 17.64 19.60
N LYS A 45 0.06 18.69 20.00
CA LYS A 45 -0.35 19.79 19.14
C LYS A 45 0.65 20.95 19.28
N LEU A 46 1.13 21.47 18.16
CA LEU A 46 1.93 22.70 18.12
C LEU A 46 1.04 23.90 17.83
N ARG A 47 1.34 25.07 18.42
CA ARG A 47 0.57 26.31 18.12
C ARG A 47 0.91 26.91 16.76
N LYS A 48 2.12 26.65 16.24
CA LYS A 48 2.57 27.04 14.91
C LYS A 48 3.19 25.83 14.22
N GLY A 49 2.80 25.58 12.97
CA GLY A 49 3.20 24.38 12.22
C GLY A 49 2.38 23.14 12.56
N SER A 50 2.61 22.05 11.82
CA SER A 50 2.02 20.73 12.08
C SER A 50 3.11 19.76 12.56
N TYR A 51 2.82 19.01 13.62
CA TYR A 51 3.65 17.89 14.04
C TYR A 51 2.96 16.57 13.73
N PHE A 52 3.72 15.70 13.08
CA PHE A 52 3.32 14.33 12.82
C PHE A 52 4.49 13.39 13.16
N PRO A 53 4.28 12.36 13.98
CA PRO A 53 5.35 11.46 14.37
C PRO A 53 5.95 10.74 13.17
N SER A 54 7.28 10.64 13.09
CA SER A 54 7.99 10.07 11.93
C SER A 54 7.67 8.59 11.66
N PHE A 55 7.36 7.84 12.73
CA PHE A 55 7.04 6.42 12.64
C PHE A 55 5.60 6.13 12.18
N LEU A 56 4.74 7.16 12.13
CA LEU A 56 3.40 7.06 11.58
C LEU A 56 3.40 7.52 10.13
N GLU A 57 2.49 6.99 9.34
CA GLU A 57 2.18 7.54 8.01
C GLU A 57 0.87 8.35 8.06
N PRO A 58 0.83 9.51 7.39
CA PRO A 58 -0.40 10.28 7.24
C PRO A 58 -1.52 9.39 6.68
N ARG A 59 -2.69 9.42 7.32
CA ARG A 59 -3.89 8.68 6.92
C ARG A 59 -3.82 7.14 6.96
N ARG A 60 -2.71 6.52 7.39
CA ARG A 60 -2.67 5.07 7.66
C ARG A 60 -2.97 4.77 9.14
N MET A 61 -3.95 3.90 9.38
CA MET A 61 -4.30 3.43 10.73
C MET A 61 -3.42 2.29 11.20
N ALA A 62 -2.99 1.44 10.25
CA ALA A 62 -2.13 0.29 10.46
C ALA A 62 -0.64 0.65 10.47
N GLY A 63 0.15 -0.06 11.28
CA GLY A 63 1.61 -0.08 11.14
C GLY A 63 2.07 -0.67 9.80
N LYS A 64 3.25 -0.25 9.31
CA LYS A 64 3.82 -0.67 8.02
C LYS A 64 3.85 -2.19 7.82
N ALA A 65 4.20 -2.92 8.87
CA ALA A 65 4.33 -4.36 8.83
C ALA A 65 2.97 -5.08 8.62
N LEU A 66 1.87 -4.48 9.06
CA LEU A 66 0.52 -4.97 8.83
C LEU A 66 0.05 -4.62 7.41
N THR A 67 0.37 -3.40 6.94
CA THR A 67 0.11 -3.01 5.55
C THR A 67 0.79 -3.95 4.55
N ALA A 68 2.06 -4.29 4.78
CA ALA A 68 2.80 -5.24 3.94
C ALA A 68 2.17 -6.64 3.93
N ALA A 69 1.73 -7.15 5.08
CA ALA A 69 1.06 -8.46 5.15
C ALA A 69 -0.27 -8.48 4.40
N ILE A 70 -1.06 -7.40 4.48
CA ILE A 70 -2.32 -7.26 3.74
C ILE A 70 -2.06 -7.15 2.24
N GLN A 71 -1.02 -6.42 1.84
CA GLN A 71 -0.59 -6.31 0.45
C GLN A 71 -0.19 -7.68 -0.12
N GLU A 72 0.64 -8.43 0.59
CA GLU A 72 1.08 -9.77 0.19
C GLU A 72 -0.11 -10.74 0.05
N ALA A 73 -1.04 -10.74 1.01
CA ALA A 73 -2.25 -11.55 0.94
C ALA A 73 -3.09 -11.25 -0.32
N ASN A 74 -3.20 -9.98 -0.72
CA ASN A 74 -3.90 -9.61 -1.95
C ASN A 74 -3.16 -10.09 -3.21
N VAL A 75 -1.82 -10.03 -3.23
CA VAL A 75 -0.99 -10.54 -4.34
C VAL A 75 -1.14 -12.05 -4.48
N GLN A 76 -1.27 -12.78 -3.37
CA GLN A 76 -1.52 -14.22 -3.35
C GLN A 76 -2.97 -14.61 -3.72
N GLY A 77 -3.83 -13.64 -4.05
CA GLY A 77 -5.21 -13.89 -4.46
C GLY A 77 -6.16 -14.21 -3.30
N ILE A 78 -5.76 -13.96 -2.06
CA ILE A 78 -6.63 -14.12 -0.90
C ILE A 78 -7.77 -13.11 -0.98
N SER A 79 -9.00 -13.58 -0.84
CA SER A 79 -10.17 -12.70 -0.97
C SER A 79 -10.15 -11.60 0.10
N THR A 80 -10.62 -10.40 -0.23
CA THR A 80 -10.67 -9.28 0.74
C THR A 80 -11.51 -9.60 1.99
N ARG A 81 -12.44 -10.57 1.89
CA ARG A 81 -13.22 -11.08 3.02
C ARG A 81 -12.36 -11.93 3.94
N SER A 82 -11.60 -12.87 3.37
CA SER A 82 -10.66 -13.70 4.12
C SER A 82 -9.54 -12.88 4.78
N VAL A 83 -9.08 -11.80 4.12
CA VAL A 83 -8.15 -10.85 4.72
C VAL A 83 -8.79 -10.11 5.91
N ASP A 84 -10.05 -9.70 5.80
CA ASP A 84 -10.79 -9.07 6.90
C ASP A 84 -10.93 -10.03 8.10
N ASP A 85 -11.27 -11.29 7.86
CA ASP A 85 -11.37 -12.31 8.89
C ASP A 85 -10.02 -12.53 9.60
N LEU A 86 -8.91 -12.56 8.85
CA LEU A 86 -7.55 -12.65 9.40
C LEU A 86 -7.22 -11.45 10.29
N VAL A 87 -7.54 -10.23 9.84
CA VAL A 87 -7.28 -9.00 10.60
C VAL A 87 -8.09 -8.96 11.90
N LYS A 88 -9.35 -9.41 11.85
CA LYS A 88 -10.21 -9.55 13.04
C LYS A 88 -9.68 -10.60 14.01
N ALA A 89 -9.21 -11.74 13.50
CA ALA A 89 -8.60 -12.81 14.32
C ALA A 89 -7.33 -12.33 15.05
N MET A 90 -6.62 -11.35 14.49
CA MET A 90 -5.49 -10.68 15.15
C MET A 90 -5.88 -9.59 16.16
N GLY A 91 -7.16 -9.47 16.52
CA GLY A 91 -7.65 -8.53 17.55
C GLY A 91 -7.80 -7.08 17.08
N MET A 92 -7.91 -6.86 15.76
CA MET A 92 -8.08 -5.53 15.18
C MET A 92 -9.52 -5.32 14.69
N SER A 93 -9.87 -4.07 14.34
CA SER A 93 -11.22 -3.65 13.91
C SER A 93 -11.73 -4.33 12.63
N GLY A 94 -10.84 -5.02 11.91
CA GLY A 94 -11.07 -5.51 10.54
C GLY A 94 -10.65 -4.49 9.48
N ILE A 95 -10.77 -4.89 8.21
CA ILE A 95 -10.47 -4.06 7.05
C ILE A 95 -11.59 -4.13 6.01
N CYS A 96 -12.09 -2.97 5.58
CA CYS A 96 -13.08 -2.92 4.52
C CYS A 96 -12.43 -2.96 3.13
N LYS A 97 -13.22 -3.33 2.10
CA LYS A 97 -12.75 -3.43 0.70
C LYS A 97 -12.04 -2.15 0.21
N SER A 98 -12.58 -0.97 0.52
CA SER A 98 -11.98 0.31 0.09
C SER A 98 -10.67 0.60 0.83
N GLN A 99 -10.54 0.20 2.09
CA GLN A 99 -9.30 0.32 2.84
C GLN A 99 -8.24 -0.66 2.32
N ALA A 100 -8.61 -1.91 2.03
CA ALA A 100 -7.72 -2.89 1.41
C ALA A 100 -7.21 -2.40 0.03
N SER A 101 -8.11 -1.83 -0.79
CA SER A 101 -7.74 -1.24 -2.08
C SER A 101 -6.73 -0.10 -1.92
N ARG A 102 -6.95 0.82 -0.96
CA ARG A 102 -6.02 1.94 -0.69
C ARG A 102 -4.64 1.47 -0.26
N LEU A 103 -4.57 0.38 0.52
CA LEU A 103 -3.28 -0.19 0.91
C LEU A 103 -2.51 -0.74 -0.30
N CYS A 104 -3.21 -1.20 -1.34
CA CYS A 104 -2.59 -1.77 -2.54
C CYS A 104 -2.27 -0.74 -3.64
N GLU A 105 -2.71 0.53 -3.52
CA GLU A 105 -2.47 1.57 -4.52
C GLU A 105 -0.98 1.74 -4.88
N GLU A 106 -0.08 1.56 -3.91
CA GLU A 106 1.37 1.61 -4.15
C GLU A 106 1.85 0.48 -5.07
N ILE A 107 1.27 -0.71 -4.92
CA ILE A 107 1.57 -1.88 -5.76
C ILE A 107 0.99 -1.67 -7.16
N ASP A 108 -0.22 -1.13 -7.27
CA ASP A 108 -0.84 -0.81 -8.56
C ASP A 108 0.06 0.12 -9.40
N GLY A 109 0.72 1.10 -8.76
CA GLY A 109 1.70 1.97 -9.41
C GLY A 109 2.91 1.20 -9.96
N LYS A 110 3.45 0.25 -9.19
CA LYS A 110 4.59 -0.60 -9.62
C LYS A 110 4.20 -1.54 -10.76
N VAL A 111 3.01 -2.14 -10.68
CA VAL A 111 2.46 -3.00 -11.74
C VAL A 111 2.24 -2.19 -13.01
N LYS A 112 1.69 -0.98 -12.90
CA LYS A 112 1.51 -0.10 -14.06
C LYS A 112 2.85 0.25 -14.71
N ALA A 113 3.86 0.63 -13.93
CA ALA A 113 5.19 0.91 -14.44
C ALA A 113 5.82 -0.31 -15.14
N PHE A 114 5.56 -1.53 -14.64
CA PHE A 114 6.00 -2.76 -15.28
C PHE A 114 5.30 -3.01 -16.62
N LEU A 115 3.98 -2.77 -16.70
CA LEU A 115 3.19 -2.93 -17.92
C LEU A 115 3.53 -1.88 -19.00
N GLU A 116 3.88 -0.66 -18.60
CA GLU A 116 4.26 0.43 -19.51
C GLU A 116 5.75 0.42 -19.88
N ARG A 117 6.55 -0.50 -19.31
CA ARG A 117 7.98 -0.59 -19.57
C ARG A 117 8.23 -0.98 -21.04
N PRO A 118 9.05 -0.22 -21.80
CA PRO A 118 9.41 -0.60 -23.15
C PRO A 118 10.13 -1.95 -23.14
N ILE A 119 9.77 -2.81 -24.08
CA ILE A 119 10.45 -4.10 -24.29
C ILE A 119 11.65 -3.80 -25.18
N GLU A 120 12.84 -3.81 -24.59
CA GLU A 120 14.11 -3.58 -25.29
C GLU A 120 14.73 -4.92 -25.72
N GLY A 121 15.41 -4.94 -26.86
CA GLY A 121 16.13 -6.11 -27.40
C GLY A 121 15.43 -6.80 -28.58
N ASP A 122 16.18 -7.67 -29.24
CA ASP A 122 15.68 -8.53 -30.32
C ASP A 122 15.14 -9.84 -29.73
N TRP A 123 13.84 -10.06 -29.90
CA TRP A 123 13.14 -11.24 -29.39
C TRP A 123 12.78 -12.16 -30.56
N PRO A 124 13.58 -13.20 -30.87
CA PRO A 124 13.34 -14.07 -32.02
C PRO A 124 12.07 -14.91 -31.91
N TYR A 125 11.56 -15.11 -30.68
CA TYR A 125 10.35 -15.88 -30.42
C TYR A 125 9.50 -15.22 -29.33
N LEU A 126 8.18 -15.25 -29.50
CA LEU A 126 7.19 -14.75 -28.54
C LEU A 126 6.18 -15.86 -28.24
N TRP A 127 5.99 -16.19 -26.97
CA TRP A 127 4.92 -17.08 -26.53
C TRP A 127 3.73 -16.26 -26.03
N ILE A 128 2.54 -16.62 -26.47
CA ILE A 128 1.28 -16.01 -26.04
C ILE A 128 0.44 -17.10 -25.38
N ASP A 129 -0.02 -16.83 -24.17
CA ASP A 129 -0.90 -17.71 -23.43
C ASP A 129 -2.20 -16.98 -23.05
N ALA A 130 -3.29 -17.74 -22.90
CA ALA A 130 -4.61 -17.19 -22.62
C ALA A 130 -5.37 -18.09 -21.65
N ASP A 131 -5.56 -17.58 -20.43
CA ASP A 131 -6.41 -18.20 -19.43
C ASP A 131 -7.84 -17.64 -19.48
N LEU A 132 -8.84 -18.52 -19.55
CA LEU A 132 -10.24 -18.12 -19.54
C LEU A 132 -10.76 -17.99 -18.09
N SER A 133 -10.67 -16.80 -17.52
CA SER A 133 -11.27 -16.52 -16.21
C SER A 133 -12.68 -15.95 -16.33
N GLN A 134 -13.64 -16.51 -15.59
CA GLN A 134 -15.00 -15.97 -15.45
C GLN A 134 -14.98 -14.74 -14.52
N GLY A 135 -15.13 -13.53 -15.07
CA GLY A 135 -15.17 -12.31 -14.27
C GLY A 135 -15.52 -11.06 -15.09
N ALA A 136 -16.24 -10.12 -14.48
CA ALA A 136 -16.48 -8.81 -15.09
C ALA A 136 -15.17 -8.01 -15.12
N PRO A 137 -14.80 -7.37 -16.24
CA PRO A 137 -13.55 -6.62 -16.34
C PRO A 137 -13.51 -5.51 -15.29
N ARG A 138 -12.43 -5.44 -14.51
CA ARG A 138 -12.10 -4.22 -13.76
C ARG A 138 -11.86 -3.13 -14.81
N ARG A 139 -12.65 -2.04 -14.76
CA ARG A 139 -12.67 -0.97 -15.76
C ARG A 139 -11.25 -0.64 -16.27
N ALA A 140 -10.92 -1.13 -17.46
CA ALA A 140 -9.81 -0.59 -18.22
C ALA A 140 -10.12 0.89 -18.45
N HIS A 141 -9.17 1.77 -18.12
CA HIS A 141 -9.26 3.17 -18.50
C HIS A 141 -9.57 3.23 -20.00
N ARG A 142 -10.70 3.86 -20.33
CA ARG A 142 -11.26 4.00 -21.66
C ARG A 142 -10.24 4.64 -22.61
N LEU A 143 -9.42 3.83 -23.27
CA LEU A 143 -8.75 4.22 -24.51
C LEU A 143 -9.80 4.26 -25.62
N GLY A 144 -9.73 5.33 -26.43
CA GLY A 144 -10.80 5.85 -27.26
C GLY A 144 -11.56 4.81 -28.10
N ARG A 145 -12.89 4.95 -28.11
CA ARG A 145 -13.77 4.27 -29.07
C ARG A 145 -13.31 4.59 -30.50
N ARG A 146 -12.89 3.57 -31.25
CA ARG A 146 -13.16 3.52 -32.70
C ARG A 146 -14.19 2.43 -32.95
N HIS A 147 -15.20 2.80 -33.73
CA HIS A 147 -16.25 1.90 -34.20
C HIS A 147 -15.65 0.70 -34.93
N GLY A 148 -16.05 -0.50 -34.53
CA GLY A 148 -15.70 -1.76 -35.15
C GLY A 148 -16.30 -2.89 -34.31
N GLN A 149 -17.04 -3.79 -34.95
CA GLN A 149 -17.91 -4.79 -34.35
C GLN A 149 -17.19 -5.76 -33.41
N GLY A 150 -17.96 -6.31 -32.45
CA GLY A 150 -17.48 -7.13 -31.36
C GLY A 150 -16.76 -8.41 -31.80
N GLY A 151 -15.58 -8.60 -31.25
CA GLY A 151 -14.87 -9.87 -31.17
C GLY A 151 -14.36 -10.09 -29.74
N PRO A 152 -14.10 -11.34 -29.32
CA PRO A 152 -13.62 -11.65 -27.98
C PRO A 152 -12.27 -10.97 -27.73
N GLN A 153 -12.20 -10.17 -26.67
CA GLN A 153 -10.99 -9.41 -26.33
C GLN A 153 -10.12 -10.24 -25.39
N VAL A 154 -8.96 -10.66 -25.90
CA VAL A 154 -7.94 -11.45 -25.21
C VAL A 154 -7.17 -10.54 -24.25
N HIS A 155 -7.11 -10.90 -22.97
CA HIS A 155 -6.30 -10.18 -21.99
C HIS A 155 -4.95 -10.89 -21.86
N CYS A 156 -3.88 -10.29 -22.38
CA CYS A 156 -2.53 -10.80 -22.17
C CYS A 156 -2.14 -10.64 -20.69
N SER A 157 -2.10 -11.74 -19.97
CA SER A 157 -1.42 -11.82 -18.68
C SER A 157 0.06 -12.10 -18.97
N ALA A 158 0.88 -11.04 -18.94
CA ALA A 158 2.32 -11.19 -18.95
C ALA A 158 2.81 -11.39 -17.52
N ALA A 159 2.90 -12.65 -17.07
CA ALA A 159 3.93 -13.14 -16.15
C ALA A 159 3.66 -14.60 -15.77
N ARG A 160 4.60 -15.51 -16.12
CA ARG A 160 5.49 -16.21 -15.17
C ARG A 160 5.97 -17.56 -15.70
N SER A 161 7.19 -17.60 -16.26
CA SER A 161 8.06 -18.80 -16.27
C SER A 161 9.46 -18.44 -16.83
N VAL A 162 10.24 -17.73 -16.03
CA VAL A 162 11.71 -17.87 -16.09
C VAL A 162 12.05 -18.53 -14.76
N LEU A 163 12.40 -19.81 -14.80
CA LEU A 163 13.17 -20.62 -13.86
C LEU A 163 12.81 -22.09 -14.14
N ASP A 164 13.50 -22.67 -15.13
CA ASP A 164 13.92 -24.07 -15.24
C ASP A 164 14.33 -24.33 -16.69
N GLY A 165 15.60 -24.03 -16.98
CA GLY A 165 16.22 -24.47 -18.23
C GLY A 165 16.68 -25.92 -18.07
N PRO A 166 16.48 -26.79 -19.07
CA PRO A 166 17.06 -28.13 -19.04
C PRO A 166 18.57 -28.03 -19.32
N GLU A 167 19.36 -28.66 -18.44
CA GLU A 167 20.75 -29.01 -18.71
C GLU A 167 20.81 -29.86 -19.98
N TYR A 168 21.31 -29.30 -21.08
CA TYR A 168 21.74 -30.10 -22.23
C TYR A 168 23.19 -30.53 -21.99
N GLY A 169 23.34 -31.75 -21.50
CA GLY A 169 24.57 -32.53 -21.61
C GLY A 169 24.56 -33.39 -22.89
N ALA A 170 25.78 -33.62 -23.39
CA ALA A 170 26.22 -34.39 -24.56
C ALA A 170 26.21 -33.64 -25.90
#